data_AF-A0A2V6RM24-F1
#
_entry.id   AF-A0A2V6RM24-F1
#
_cell.length_a   1.000
_cell.length_b   1.000
_cell.length_c   1.000
_cell.angle_alpha   90.00
_cell.angle_beta   90.00
_cell.angle_gamma   90.00
#
_symmetry.space_group_name_H-M   'P 1'
#
loop_
_entity.id
_entity.type
_entity.pdbx_description
1 polymer ?
#
loop_
_entity_poly.entity_id
_entity_poly.type
_entity_poly.pdbx_seq_one_letter_code
_entity_poly.pdbx_strand_id
1 'polypeptide(L)'
;MADAVEVDRYGNVTATRRGRQDRPRLMISAHLDEIGFIVKGIEPDGFLRFDRLGGTADAFLPSRRVSVNGHFGVIGAKPGHLQSAEELARPSTVADMYIDVGAPSAADVAALGIRVGDPVTFIGELAEFSDGHRV
;
A
#
# COMPACT_ATOMS: atom_id res chain seq x y z
N MET A 1 21.14 21.99 -6.94
CA MET A 1 21.81 20.70 -6.68
C MET A 1 22.37 20.71 -5.26
N ALA A 2 22.41 19.57 -4.58
CA ALA A 2 22.93 19.44 -3.21
C ALA A 2 24.46 19.29 -3.19
N ASP A 3 25.09 19.61 -2.06
CA ASP A 3 26.55 19.50 -1.87
C ASP A 3 26.95 18.19 -1.18
N ALA A 4 26.04 17.58 -0.41
CA ALA A 4 26.20 16.25 0.17
C ALA A 4 24.85 15.53 0.19
N VAL A 5 24.87 14.22 0.02
CA VAL A 5 23.71 13.33 0.14
C VAL A 5 24.11 12.15 1.00
N GLU A 6 23.31 11.87 2.02
CA GLU A 6 23.52 10.76 2.96
C GLU A 6 22.22 9.95 3.06
N VAL A 7 22.37 8.63 3.20
CA VAL A 7 21.25 7.71 3.49
C VAL A 7 21.53 7.06 4.83
N ASP A 8 20.61 7.22 5.78
CA ASP A 8 20.76 6.61 7.10
C ASP A 8 20.35 5.12 7.09
N ARG A 9 20.50 4.46 8.24
CA ARG A 9 20.17 3.03 8.38
C ARG A 9 18.67 2.72 8.26
N TYR A 10 17.81 3.73 8.38
CA TYR A 10 16.37 3.61 8.22
C TYR A 10 15.92 3.92 6.79
N GLY A 11 16.84 4.34 5.92
CA GLY A 11 16.56 4.68 4.52
C GLY A 11 16.19 6.14 4.31
N ASN A 12 16.28 7.01 5.32
CA ASN A 12 16.04 8.44 5.13
C ASN A 12 17.13 9.03 4.24
N VAL A 13 16.73 9.75 3.19
CA VAL A 13 17.64 10.45 2.28
C VAL A 13 17.75 11.91 2.70
N THR A 14 18.94 12.32 3.16
CA THR A 14 19.21 13.71 3.56
C THR A 14 20.10 14.38 2.53
N ALA A 15 19.58 15.39 1.83
CA ALA A 15 20.33 16.23 0.91
C ALA A 15 20.71 17.56 1.60
N THR A 16 22.00 17.82 1.74
CA THR A 16 22.53 19.04 2.37
C THR A 16 23.03 20.03 1.33
N ARG A 17 22.56 21.28 1.43
CA ARG A 17 23.12 22.45 0.74
C ARG A 17 23.78 23.36 1.77
N ARG A 18 25.06 23.66 1.62
CA ARG A 18 25.83 24.50 2.54
C ARG A 18 25.50 25.97 2.30
N GLY A 19 25.15 26.67 3.38
CA GLY A 19 24.97 28.11 3.38
C GLY A 19 26.29 28.86 3.38
N ARG A 20 26.23 30.20 3.30
CA ARG A 20 27.42 31.07 3.44
C ARG A 20 27.99 31.09 4.87
N GLN A 21 27.18 30.72 5.85
CA GLN A 21 27.52 30.66 7.27
C GLN A 21 27.06 29.30 7.82
N ASP A 22 27.70 28.83 8.89
CA ASP A 22 27.37 27.53 9.51
C ASP A 22 26.06 27.53 10.30
N ARG A 23 25.52 28.71 10.63
CA ARG A 23 24.28 28.88 11.39
C ARG A 23 23.46 30.07 10.87
N PRO A 24 22.12 30.03 11.01
CA PRO A 24 21.31 28.90 11.49
C PRO A 24 21.26 27.73 10.48
N ARG A 25 20.87 26.54 10.94
CA ARG A 25 20.60 25.39 10.06
C ARG A 25 19.09 25.25 9.91
N LEU A 26 18.62 25.15 8.67
CA LEU A 26 17.22 24.88 8.32
C LEU A 26 17.08 23.42 7.87
N MET A 27 16.05 22.74 8.37
CA MET A 27 15.65 21.40 7.90
C MET A 27 14.26 21.51 7.28
N ILE A 28 14.13 21.03 6.04
CA ILE A 28 12.86 20.81 5.36
C ILE A 28 12.68 19.30 5.28
N SER A 29 11.54 18.79 5.76
CA SER A 29 11.27 17.36 5.81
C SER A 29 9.98 17.05 5.07
N ALA A 30 10.03 16.01 4.25
CA ALA A 30 8.88 15.34 3.65
C ALA A 30 9.13 13.84 3.77
N HIS A 31 8.10 13.07 4.10
CA HIS A 31 8.23 11.63 4.30
C HIS A 31 8.16 10.91 2.94
N LEU A 32 8.90 9.80 2.82
CA LEU A 32 8.99 9.01 1.58
C LEU A 32 7.97 7.87 1.52
N ASP A 33 7.46 7.45 2.68
CA ASP A 33 6.50 6.38 2.81
C ASP A 33 5.11 6.82 2.35
N GLU A 34 4.36 5.86 1.83
CA GLU A 34 2.94 5.99 1.54
C GLU A 34 2.16 4.98 2.38
N ILE A 35 0.86 5.25 2.56
CA ILE A 35 -0.05 4.28 3.14
C ILE A 35 -0.16 3.05 2.22
N GLY A 36 -0.28 1.87 2.82
CA GLY A 36 -0.39 0.62 2.08
C GLY A 36 -0.76 -0.55 2.98
N PHE A 37 -0.33 -1.74 2.59
CA PHE A 37 -0.60 -2.98 3.30
C PHE A 37 0.60 -3.91 3.30
N ILE A 38 0.51 -4.97 4.09
CA ILE A 38 1.49 -6.04 4.16
C ILE A 38 0.78 -7.38 4.04
N VAL A 39 1.37 -8.32 3.29
CA VAL A 39 0.87 -9.70 3.23
C VAL A 39 1.01 -10.33 4.62
N LYS A 40 -0.11 -10.74 5.21
CA LYS A 40 -0.20 -11.36 6.53
C LYS A 40 -0.32 -12.89 6.45
N GLY A 41 -0.91 -13.40 5.37
CA GLY A 41 -1.13 -14.83 5.18
C GLY A 41 -1.45 -15.15 3.73
N ILE A 42 -1.26 -16.41 3.37
CA ILE A 42 -1.54 -16.95 2.04
C ILE A 42 -2.46 -18.15 2.25
N GLU A 43 -3.65 -18.11 1.68
CA GLU A 43 -4.66 -19.16 1.80
C GLU A 43 -4.39 -20.29 0.80
N PRO A 44 -4.85 -21.54 1.07
CA PRO A 44 -4.59 -22.68 0.20
C PRO A 44 -5.06 -22.51 -1.25
N ASP A 45 -6.13 -21.74 -1.45
CA ASP A 45 -6.73 -21.39 -2.74
C ASP A 45 -6.09 -20.16 -3.41
N GLY A 46 -5.01 -19.62 -2.85
CA GLY A 46 -4.18 -18.57 -3.45
C GLY A 46 -4.58 -17.13 -3.10
N PHE A 47 -5.64 -16.93 -2.31
CA PHE A 47 -5.97 -15.59 -1.80
C PHE A 47 -4.99 -15.12 -0.73
N LEU A 48 -4.71 -13.82 -0.71
CA LEU A 48 -3.80 -13.22 0.26
C LEU A 48 -4.58 -12.51 1.35
N ARG A 49 -4.27 -12.82 2.61
CA ARG A 49 -4.67 -12.01 3.75
C ARG A 49 -3.66 -10.90 3.96
N PHE A 50 -4.14 -9.73 4.35
CA PHE A 50 -3.30 -8.55 4.50
C PHE A 50 -3.67 -7.76 5.76
N ASP A 51 -2.72 -6.96 6.25
CA ASP A 51 -2.93 -5.97 7.32
C ASP A 51 -2.52 -4.58 6.82
N ARG A 52 -3.05 -3.53 7.46
CA ARG A 52 -2.77 -2.14 7.11
C ARG A 52 -1.38 -1.71 7.56
N LEU A 53 -0.69 -0.96 6.70
CA LEU A 53 0.46 -0.13 7.05
C LEU A 53 0.04 1.34 6.89
N GLY A 54 -0.24 2.00 8.03
CA GLY A 54 -0.79 3.34 8.07
C GLY A 54 -2.33 3.38 8.19
N GLY A 55 -2.89 4.59 8.16
CA GLY A 55 -4.31 4.83 8.42
C GLY A 55 -5.13 4.94 7.13
N THR A 56 -5.88 3.89 6.79
CA THR A 56 -6.81 3.89 5.65
C THR A 56 -8.21 3.52 6.12
N ALA A 57 -9.24 4.19 5.60
CA ALA A 57 -10.63 3.84 5.90
C ALA A 57 -11.06 2.61 5.08
N ASP A 58 -11.50 1.56 5.78
CA ASP A 58 -11.80 0.25 5.19
C ASP A 58 -12.88 0.32 4.09
N ALA A 59 -13.81 1.27 4.19
CA ALA A 59 -14.87 1.49 3.21
C ALA A 59 -14.36 1.81 1.78
N PHE A 60 -13.11 2.29 1.63
CA PHE A 60 -12.55 2.63 0.32
C PHE A 60 -11.73 1.52 -0.34
N LEU A 61 -11.55 0.39 0.35
CA LEU A 61 -10.65 -0.69 -0.06
C LEU A 61 -11.23 -1.66 -1.09
N PRO A 62 -12.51 -2.06 -1.04
CA PRO A 62 -13.05 -3.01 -2.00
C PRO A 62 -12.86 -2.55 -3.45
N SER A 63 -12.49 -3.50 -4.32
CA SER A 63 -12.27 -3.30 -5.75
C SER A 63 -11.09 -2.37 -6.10
N ARG A 64 -10.20 -2.08 -5.15
CA ARG A 64 -8.98 -1.32 -5.44
C ARG A 64 -7.91 -2.21 -6.08
N ARG A 65 -7.25 -1.64 -7.09
CA ARG A 65 -6.06 -2.22 -7.72
C ARG A 65 -4.85 -1.98 -6.83
N VAL A 66 -4.05 -3.01 -6.64
CA VAL A 66 -2.85 -2.98 -5.80
C VAL A 66 -1.68 -3.67 -6.50
N SER A 67 -0.47 -3.32 -6.09
CA SER A 67 0.77 -4.01 -6.44
C SER A 67 1.24 -4.80 -5.23
N VAL A 68 1.33 -6.12 -5.34
CA VAL A 68 1.83 -7.04 -4.32
C VAL A 68 3.24 -7.44 -4.73
N ASN A 69 4.26 -6.83 -4.11
CA ASN A 69 5.66 -7.08 -4.46
C ASN A 69 5.96 -6.99 -5.98
N GLY A 70 5.32 -6.03 -6.67
CA GLY A 70 5.46 -5.85 -8.12
C GLY A 70 4.48 -6.63 -8.99
N HIS A 71 3.61 -7.47 -8.40
CA HIS A 71 2.55 -8.19 -9.12
C HIS A 71 1.21 -7.49 -8.99
N PHE A 72 0.43 -7.45 -10.07
CA PHE A 72 -0.92 -6.90 -10.04
C PHE A 72 -1.84 -7.75 -9.14
N GLY A 73 -2.65 -7.08 -8.33
CA GLY A 73 -3.73 -7.70 -7.56
C GLY A 73 -4.92 -6.77 -7.38
N VAL A 74 -6.01 -7.33 -6.87
CA VAL A 74 -7.25 -6.61 -6.56
C VAL A 74 -7.72 -6.96 -5.17
N ILE A 75 -8.10 -5.96 -4.38
CA ILE A 75 -8.73 -6.17 -3.08
C ILE A 75 -10.18 -6.63 -3.31
N GLY A 76 -10.46 -7.86 -2.88
CA GLY A 76 -11.77 -8.49 -2.89
C GLY A 76 -12.41 -8.55 -1.52
N ALA A 77 -13.72 -8.75 -1.52
CA ALA A 77 -14.52 -9.04 -0.34
C ALA A 77 -15.56 -10.11 -0.69
N LYS A 78 -16.14 -10.74 0.33
CA LYS A 78 -17.24 -11.70 0.14
C LYS A 78 -18.41 -11.01 -0.60
N PRO A 79 -18.92 -11.58 -1.71
CA PRO A 79 -20.03 -10.98 -2.44
C PRO A 79 -21.28 -10.80 -1.58
N GLY A 80 -21.97 -9.67 -1.72
CA GLY A 80 -23.10 -9.30 -0.84
C GLY A 80 -24.25 -10.31 -0.81
N HIS A 81 -24.52 -11.00 -1.91
CA HIS A 81 -25.57 -12.03 -1.98
C HIS A 81 -25.18 -13.35 -1.29
N LEU A 82 -23.91 -13.51 -0.90
CA LEU A 82 -23.41 -14.63 -0.10
C LEU A 82 -23.19 -14.24 1.37
N GLN A 83 -23.30 -12.95 1.70
CA GLN A 83 -23.15 -12.45 3.05
C GLN A 83 -24.38 -12.78 3.90
N SER A 84 -24.17 -13.05 5.18
CA SER A 84 -25.25 -13.18 6.16
C SER A 84 -25.90 -11.83 6.46
N ALA A 85 -27.10 -11.84 7.03
CA ALA A 85 -27.77 -10.60 7.46
C ALA A 85 -26.93 -9.81 8.48
N GLU A 86 -26.16 -10.50 9.32
CA GLU A 86 -25.25 -9.88 10.30
C GLU A 86 -24.05 -9.21 9.61
N GLU A 87 -23.43 -9.88 8.63
CA GLU A 87 -22.32 -9.33 7.85
C GLU A 87 -22.75 -8.09 7.07
N LEU A 88 -23.97 -8.08 6.52
CA LEU A 88 -24.55 -6.94 5.80
C LEU A 88 -24.92 -5.76 6.73
N ALA A 89 -25.22 -6.03 7.99
CA ALA A 89 -25.64 -5.01 8.95
C ALA A 89 -24.47 -4.21 9.53
N ARG A 90 -23.22 -4.62 9.29
CA ARG A 90 -22.02 -3.94 9.80
C ARG A 90 -21.07 -3.52 8.67
N PRO A 91 -20.25 -2.48 8.88
CA PRO A 91 -19.17 -2.16 7.96
C PRO A 91 -18.19 -3.35 7.81
N SER A 92 -17.78 -3.61 6.56
CA SER A 92 -16.70 -4.55 6.28
C SER A 92 -15.36 -3.98 6.77
N THR A 93 -14.54 -4.85 7.33
CA THR A 93 -13.20 -4.55 7.81
C THR A 93 -12.15 -5.23 6.94
N VAL A 94 -10.88 -4.85 7.07
CA VAL A 94 -9.77 -5.54 6.37
C VAL A 94 -9.76 -7.05 6.64
N ALA A 95 -10.18 -7.50 7.83
CA ALA A 95 -10.25 -8.93 8.15
C ALA A 95 -11.28 -9.69 7.30
N ASP A 96 -12.30 -8.99 6.78
CA ASP A 96 -13.33 -9.55 5.90
C ASP A 96 -12.90 -9.55 4.42
N MET A 97 -11.70 -9.04 4.11
CA MET A 97 -11.18 -8.84 2.76
C MET A 97 -10.00 -9.77 2.46
N TYR A 98 -9.66 -9.84 1.17
CA TYR A 98 -8.50 -10.56 0.65
C TYR A 98 -7.93 -9.81 -0.55
N ILE A 99 -6.71 -10.14 -0.97
CA ILE A 99 -6.16 -9.72 -2.25
C ILE A 99 -6.10 -10.95 -3.16
N ASP A 100 -6.64 -10.80 -4.36
CA ASP A 100 -6.52 -11.77 -5.44
C ASP A 100 -5.43 -11.32 -6.43
N VAL A 101 -4.46 -12.20 -6.68
CA VAL A 101 -3.37 -11.99 -7.66
C VAL A 101 -3.51 -12.91 -8.88
N GLY A 102 -4.64 -13.61 -9.02
CA GLY A 102 -4.93 -14.53 -10.12
C GLY A 102 -4.21 -15.89 -10.02
N ALA A 103 -3.70 -16.23 -8.83
CA ALA A 103 -3.03 -17.50 -8.57
C ALA A 103 -4.02 -18.48 -7.91
N PRO A 104 -4.22 -19.71 -8.43
CA PRO A 104 -5.25 -20.63 -7.95
C PRO A 104 -4.83 -21.47 -6.73
N SER A 105 -3.60 -21.29 -6.23
CA SER A 105 -3.10 -22.00 -5.06
C SER A 105 -1.99 -21.24 -4.34
N ALA A 106 -1.76 -21.58 -3.06
CA ALA A 106 -0.61 -21.08 -2.31
C ALA A 106 0.74 -21.41 -2.98
N ALA A 107 0.83 -22.53 -3.70
CA ALA A 107 2.05 -22.92 -4.41
C ALA A 107 2.31 -22.00 -5.62
N ASP A 108 1.26 -21.61 -6.35
CA ASP A 108 1.36 -20.67 -7.46
C ASP A 108 1.72 -19.26 -6.98
N VAL A 109 1.15 -18.82 -5.84
CA VAL A 109 1.56 -17.57 -5.17
C VAL A 109 3.06 -17.61 -4.81
N ALA A 110 3.53 -18.71 -4.24
CA ALA A 110 4.94 -18.87 -3.89
C ALA A 110 5.86 -18.89 -5.13
N ALA A 111 5.38 -19.43 -6.26
CA ALA A 111 6.10 -19.41 -7.53
C ALA A 111 6.23 -17.99 -8.13
N LEU A 112 5.31 -17.07 -7.81
CA LEU A 112 5.45 -15.63 -8.08
C LEU A 112 6.49 -14.96 -7.16
N GLY A 113 6.94 -15.65 -6.11
CA GLY A 113 7.90 -15.10 -5.14
C GLY A 113 7.26 -14.27 -4.03
N ILE A 114 5.92 -14.21 -3.97
CA ILE A 114 5.16 -13.51 -2.94
C ILE A 114 5.24 -14.26 -1.61
N ARG A 115 5.52 -13.54 -0.52
CA ARG A 115 5.67 -14.09 0.84
C ARG A 115 4.94 -13.25 1.88
N VAL A 116 4.67 -13.86 3.03
CA VAL A 116 4.25 -13.10 4.23
C VAL A 116 5.33 -12.07 4.56
N GLY A 117 4.91 -10.83 4.79
CA GLY A 117 5.79 -9.69 4.99
C GLY A 117 6.01 -8.83 3.75
N ASP A 118 5.59 -9.28 2.57
CA ASP A 118 5.76 -8.50 1.34
C ASP A 118 4.86 -7.26 1.32
N PRO A 119 5.35 -6.14 0.75
CA PRO A 119 4.61 -4.90 0.69
C PRO A 119 3.50 -4.97 -0.35
N VAL A 120 2.41 -4.26 -0.05
CA VAL A 120 1.29 -4.03 -0.96
C VAL A 120 1.04 -2.53 -1.06
N THR A 121 1.09 -1.99 -2.26
CA THR A 121 0.86 -0.55 -2.53
C THR A 121 -0.33 -0.34 -3.45
N PHE A 122 -0.90 0.86 -3.45
CA PHE A 122 -1.97 1.20 -4.37
C PHE A 122 -1.45 1.36 -5.80
N ILE A 123 -2.27 0.97 -6.78
CA ILE A 123 -2.03 1.33 -8.19
C ILE A 123 -2.94 2.51 -8.55
N GLY A 124 -2.33 3.67 -8.72
CA GLY A 124 -2.99 4.89 -9.19
C GLY A 124 -2.08 5.65 -10.15
N GLU A 125 -2.62 6.05 -11.30
CA GLU A 125 -1.94 6.96 -12.21
C GLU A 125 -2.20 8.39 -11.77
N LEU A 126 -1.20 9.26 -11.96
CA LEU A 126 -1.42 10.69 -11.83
C LEU A 126 -2.40 11.13 -12.92
N ALA A 127 -3.52 11.70 -12.50
CA ALA A 127 -4.51 12.28 -13.38
C ALA A 127 -4.74 13.74 -13.00
N GLU A 128 -4.88 14.59 -14.00
CA GLU A 128 -5.23 16.00 -13.81
C GLU A 128 -6.72 16.19 -14.01
N PHE A 129 -7.35 16.98 -13.13
CA PHE A 129 -8.70 17.45 -13.38
C PHE A 129 -8.73 18.39 -14.59
N SER A 130 -9.87 18.47 -15.26
CA SER A 130 -10.05 19.36 -16.42
C SER A 130 -9.80 20.84 -16.11
N ASP A 131 -9.94 21.23 -14.84
CA ASP A 131 -9.54 22.54 -14.33
C ASP A 131 -8.49 22.33 -13.22
N GLY A 132 -7.23 22.65 -13.51
CA GLY A 132 -6.10 22.45 -12.60
C GLY A 132 -6.11 23.34 -11.34
N HIS A 133 -7.09 24.23 -11.21
CA HIS A 133 -7.23 25.11 -10.04
C HIS A 133 -8.42 24.74 -9.15
N ARG A 134 -9.23 23.77 -9.57
CA ARG A 134 -10.39 23.32 -8.80
C ARG A 134 -9.96 22.27 -7.78
N VAL A 135 -10.05 22.65 -6.50
CA VAL A 135 -9.88 21.76 -5.35
C VAL A 135 -11.18 21.00 -5.06
#